data_AF-A0A925FIW7-F1
#
_entry.id   AF-A0A925FIW7-F1
#
_cell.length_a   1.000
_cell.length_b   1.000
_cell.length_c   1.000
_cell.angle_alpha   90.00
_cell.angle_beta   90.00
_cell.angle_gamma   90.00
#
_symmetry.space_group_name_H-M   'P 1'
#
loop_
_entity.id
_entity.type
_entity.pdbx_description
1 polymer ?
#
loop_
_entity_poly.entity_id
_entity_poly.type
_entity_poly.pdbx_seq_one_letter_code
_entity_poly.pdbx_strand_id
1 'polypeptide(L)'
;MNRLSTPAAAAVRTAIQLAGGREVCFVCKVDEDGVIEAARVVSRGDVRSVLALPGFAQRGEMLLHNHPSGVLEPSGPDLDIAARMHDDGIGFAITDNAASEVYVVVEVPRERKVAAMDLDALDATLGPRGEIATAHGRYEDRPTQRDYARAIARLYNSGGIGLLEAGTGVGKSLGYLVPALRWAAANGERTVVSTNTINLQEQLVGKDLPFLAGALKDQPVRFALLKGWRNYLCLLRLEQARGAGATLFEDGMASEVDALAAWAVATTDGSLGD
;
A
#
# COMPACT_ATOMS: atom_id res chain seq x y z
N MET A 1 -20.53 -3.03 -20.08
CA MET A 1 -19.52 -3.73 -20.90
C MET A 1 -19.56 -5.20 -20.52
N ASN A 2 -19.60 -6.12 -21.47
CA ASN A 2 -19.70 -7.55 -21.17
C ASN A 2 -18.37 -8.04 -20.56
N ARG A 3 -18.39 -8.45 -19.28
CA ARG A 3 -17.19 -8.94 -18.56
C ARG A 3 -17.00 -10.46 -18.71
N LEU A 4 -17.83 -11.13 -19.50
CA LEU A 4 -17.67 -12.53 -19.87
C LEU A 4 -17.35 -12.65 -21.36
N SER A 5 -16.28 -13.38 -21.67
CA SER A 5 -16.07 -13.86 -23.05
C SER A 5 -17.24 -14.77 -23.48
N THR A 6 -17.50 -14.86 -24.78
CA THR A 6 -18.56 -15.74 -25.30
C THR A 6 -18.42 -17.20 -24.86
N PRO A 7 -17.21 -17.80 -24.87
CA PRO A 7 -17.01 -19.16 -24.35
C PRO A 7 -17.28 -19.28 -22.85
N ALA A 8 -16.81 -18.33 -22.03
CA ALA A 8 -17.05 -18.35 -20.59
C ALA A 8 -18.53 -18.21 -20.25
N ALA A 9 -19.25 -17.29 -20.90
CA ALA A 9 -20.68 -17.10 -20.70
C ALA A 9 -21.47 -18.38 -21.04
N ALA A 10 -21.10 -19.08 -22.12
CA ALA A 10 -21.71 -20.36 -22.47
C ALA A 10 -21.46 -21.43 -21.39
N ALA A 11 -20.22 -21.56 -20.90
CA ALA A 11 -19.87 -22.52 -19.87
C ALA A 11 -20.60 -22.25 -18.54
N VAL A 12 -20.65 -20.99 -18.10
CA VAL A 12 -21.37 -20.57 -16.89
C VAL A 12 -22.86 -20.89 -17.03
N ARG A 13 -23.51 -20.48 -18.14
CA ARG A 13 -24.92 -20.80 -18.40
C ARG A 13 -25.20 -22.29 -18.33
N THR A 14 -24.40 -23.10 -19.03
CA THR A 14 -24.60 -24.55 -19.06
C THR A 14 -24.48 -25.15 -17.65
N ALA A 15 -23.51 -24.70 -16.85
CA ALA A 15 -23.35 -25.17 -15.48
C ALA A 15 -24.53 -24.80 -14.58
N ILE A 16 -25.06 -23.58 -14.70
CA ILE A 16 -26.24 -23.11 -13.96
C ILE A 16 -27.50 -23.89 -14.38
N GLN A 17 -27.69 -24.12 -15.68
CA GLN A 17 -28.79 -24.92 -16.19
C GLN A 17 -28.74 -26.36 -15.67
N LEU A 18 -27.56 -26.98 -15.64
CA LEU A 18 -27.36 -28.31 -15.05
C LEU A 18 -27.64 -28.34 -13.54
N ALA A 19 -27.48 -27.21 -12.85
CA ALA A 19 -27.86 -27.04 -11.44
C ALA A 19 -29.35 -26.71 -11.25
N GLY A 20 -30.15 -26.66 -12.34
CA GLY A 20 -31.57 -26.30 -12.29
C GLY A 20 -31.82 -24.82 -11.96
N GLY A 21 -30.89 -23.93 -12.33
CA GLY A 21 -31.00 -22.50 -12.08
C GLY A 21 -30.65 -22.06 -10.65
N ARG A 22 -30.13 -22.99 -9.83
CA ARG A 22 -29.64 -22.72 -8.47
C ARG A 22 -28.30 -22.01 -8.50
N GLU A 23 -27.86 -21.53 -7.33
CA GLU A 23 -26.54 -20.91 -7.20
C GLU A 23 -25.42 -21.92 -7.49
N VAL A 24 -24.43 -21.45 -8.22
CA VAL A 24 -23.21 -22.15 -8.58
C VAL A 24 -22.08 -21.16 -8.41
N CYS A 25 -21.05 -21.57 -7.68
CA CYS A 25 -19.83 -20.80 -7.56
C CYS A 25 -18.79 -21.34 -8.52
N PHE A 26 -18.03 -20.41 -9.11
CA PHE A 26 -17.02 -20.64 -10.12
C PHE A 26 -15.73 -19.96 -9.70
N VAL A 27 -14.62 -20.56 -10.11
CA VAL A 27 -13.31 -19.90 -10.16
C VAL A 27 -13.01 -19.60 -11.61
N CYS A 28 -12.71 -18.33 -11.88
CA CYS A 28 -12.62 -17.77 -13.20
C CYS A 28 -11.21 -17.24 -13.47
N LYS A 29 -10.72 -17.47 -14.68
CA LYS A 29 -9.52 -16.79 -15.20
C LYS A 29 -9.93 -15.50 -15.88
N VAL A 30 -9.16 -14.44 -15.65
CA VAL A 30 -9.38 -13.13 -16.24
C VAL A 30 -8.18 -12.69 -17.07
N ASP A 31 -8.44 -11.91 -18.11
CA ASP A 31 -7.39 -11.24 -18.89
C ASP A 31 -6.92 -9.93 -18.23
N GLU A 32 -6.00 -9.21 -18.88
CA GLU A 32 -5.43 -7.94 -18.38
C GLU A 32 -6.47 -6.81 -18.24
N ASP A 33 -7.56 -6.89 -19.01
CA ASP A 33 -8.68 -5.96 -18.96
C ASP A 33 -9.73 -6.37 -17.91
N GLY A 34 -9.60 -7.57 -17.32
CA GLY A 34 -10.50 -8.14 -16.32
C GLY A 34 -11.72 -8.85 -16.91
N VAL A 35 -11.69 -9.22 -18.19
CA VAL A 35 -12.71 -10.05 -18.84
C VAL A 35 -12.50 -11.51 -18.47
N ILE A 36 -13.57 -12.20 -18.08
CA ILE A 36 -13.55 -13.62 -17.73
C ILE A 36 -13.44 -14.48 -19.00
N GLU A 37 -12.32 -15.18 -19.15
CA GLU A 37 -12.02 -16.04 -20.30
C GLU A 37 -12.44 -17.49 -20.08
N ALA A 38 -12.41 -17.97 -18.83
CA ALA A 38 -12.78 -19.32 -18.47
C ALA A 38 -13.39 -19.35 -17.07
N ALA A 39 -14.33 -20.29 -16.85
CA ALA A 39 -14.98 -20.49 -15.56
C ALA A 39 -15.03 -21.98 -15.23
N ARG A 40 -14.57 -22.35 -14.03
CA ARG A 40 -14.59 -23.72 -13.50
C ARG A 40 -15.53 -23.77 -12.29
N VAL A 41 -16.54 -24.63 -12.34
CA VAL A 41 -17.44 -24.85 -11.20
C VAL A 41 -16.64 -25.38 -10.00
N VAL A 42 -16.84 -24.76 -8.83
CA VAL A 42 -16.18 -25.18 -7.58
C VAL A 42 -17.17 -25.61 -6.50
N SER A 43 -18.39 -25.08 -6.52
CA SER A 43 -19.45 -25.52 -5.62
C SER A 43 -20.83 -25.26 -6.23
N ARG A 44 -21.82 -25.99 -5.74
CA ARG A 44 -23.24 -25.81 -6.10
C ARG A 44 -24.04 -25.65 -4.82
N GLY A 45 -24.96 -24.70 -4.85
CA GLY A 45 -25.77 -24.29 -3.73
C GLY A 45 -27.25 -24.61 -3.94
N ASP A 46 -28.08 -23.88 -3.21
CA ASP A 46 -29.53 -23.88 -3.38
C ASP A 46 -30.00 -22.59 -4.09
N VAL A 47 -31.27 -22.22 -3.92
CA VAL A 47 -31.83 -21.01 -4.55
C VAL A 47 -31.48 -19.72 -3.79
N ARG A 48 -30.80 -19.81 -2.65
CA ARG A 48 -30.50 -18.69 -1.74
C ARG A 48 -29.02 -18.53 -1.40
N SER A 49 -28.22 -19.60 -1.55
CA SER A 49 -26.84 -19.60 -1.09
C SER A 49 -25.97 -20.64 -1.77
N VAL A 50 -24.68 -20.33 -1.87
CA VAL A 50 -23.61 -21.23 -2.30
C VAL A 50 -22.37 -21.08 -1.41
N LEU A 51 -21.60 -22.16 -1.27
CA LEU A 51 -20.39 -22.17 -0.46
C LEU A 51 -19.20 -21.55 -1.20
N ALA A 52 -18.61 -20.50 -0.63
CA ALA A 52 -17.26 -20.05 -0.96
C ALA A 52 -16.26 -20.73 -0.02
N LEU A 53 -15.62 -21.82 -0.50
CA LEU A 53 -14.65 -22.56 0.30
C LEU A 53 -13.22 -22.02 0.09
N PRO A 54 -12.41 -21.95 1.17
CA PRO A 54 -11.01 -21.57 1.06
C PRO A 54 -10.21 -22.48 0.11
N GLY A 55 -9.21 -21.91 -0.57
CA GLY A 55 -8.23 -22.66 -1.36
C GLY A 55 -8.68 -23.12 -2.75
N PHE A 56 -9.89 -22.75 -3.19
CA PHE A 56 -10.38 -23.07 -4.53
C PHE A 56 -9.87 -22.13 -5.63
N ALA A 57 -9.64 -20.86 -5.28
CA ALA A 57 -9.13 -19.81 -6.14
C ALA A 57 -7.69 -19.46 -5.74
N GLN A 58 -6.91 -19.01 -6.72
CA GLN A 58 -5.55 -18.52 -6.54
C GLN A 58 -5.50 -17.01 -6.79
N ARG A 59 -4.45 -16.36 -6.29
CA ARG A 59 -4.18 -14.95 -6.58
C ARG A 59 -4.20 -14.70 -8.10
N GLY A 60 -4.89 -13.66 -8.53
CA GLY A 60 -5.07 -13.34 -9.95
C GLY A 60 -6.30 -14.01 -10.59
N GLU A 61 -7.04 -14.85 -9.86
CA GLU A 61 -8.32 -15.40 -10.32
C GLU A 61 -9.51 -14.62 -9.74
N MET A 62 -10.70 -14.88 -10.29
CA MET A 62 -11.96 -14.28 -9.86
C MET A 62 -12.93 -15.36 -9.36
N LEU A 63 -13.47 -15.18 -8.16
CA LEU A 63 -14.65 -15.91 -7.73
C LEU A 63 -15.89 -15.29 -8.37
N LEU A 64 -16.73 -16.14 -8.94
CA LEU A 64 -17.99 -15.75 -9.57
C LEU A 64 -19.09 -16.65 -9.03
N HIS A 65 -20.23 -16.09 -8.63
CA HIS A 65 -21.45 -16.90 -8.46
C HIS A 65 -22.64 -16.24 -9.14
N ASN A 66 -23.65 -17.03 -9.45
CA ASN A 66 -24.89 -16.50 -10.02
C ASN A 66 -25.92 -16.16 -8.93
N HIS A 67 -26.69 -15.10 -9.15
CA HIS A 67 -27.92 -14.82 -8.42
C HIS A 67 -29.13 -15.35 -9.21
N PRO A 68 -29.84 -16.38 -8.69
CA PRO A 68 -30.98 -17.00 -9.37
C PRO A 68 -32.14 -16.04 -9.62
N SER A 69 -32.25 -14.99 -8.79
CA SER A 69 -33.25 -13.92 -8.92
C SER A 69 -33.00 -13.02 -10.15
N GLY A 70 -31.78 -13.01 -10.70
CA GLY A 70 -31.34 -12.04 -11.70
C GLY A 70 -31.01 -10.65 -11.14
N VAL A 71 -31.17 -10.43 -9.84
CA VAL A 71 -30.82 -9.14 -9.19
C VAL A 71 -29.35 -9.17 -8.81
N LEU A 72 -28.54 -8.34 -9.47
CA LEU A 72 -27.08 -8.26 -9.28
C LEU A 72 -26.68 -7.25 -8.20
N GLU A 73 -27.41 -7.25 -7.08
CA GLU A 73 -27.06 -6.45 -5.90
C GLU A 73 -26.36 -7.38 -4.89
N PRO A 74 -25.15 -7.05 -4.41
CA PRO A 74 -24.42 -7.87 -3.44
C PRO A 74 -25.10 -7.85 -2.07
N SER A 75 -25.25 -9.03 -1.47
CA SER A 75 -25.72 -9.21 -0.09
C SER A 75 -24.60 -8.99 0.92
N GLY A 76 -24.93 -8.90 2.21
CA GLY A 76 -23.93 -8.84 3.30
C GLY A 76 -22.88 -9.97 3.23
N PRO A 77 -23.30 -11.25 3.09
CA PRO A 77 -22.38 -12.36 2.85
C PRO A 77 -21.45 -12.20 1.64
N ASP A 78 -21.94 -11.59 0.55
CA ASP A 78 -21.13 -11.35 -0.65
C ASP A 78 -20.02 -10.33 -0.36
N LEU A 79 -20.35 -9.25 0.36
CA LEU A 79 -19.37 -8.24 0.77
C LEU A 79 -18.32 -8.82 1.72
N ASP A 80 -18.74 -9.68 2.66
CA ASP A 80 -17.83 -10.35 3.59
C ASP A 80 -16.86 -11.30 2.86
N ILE A 81 -17.36 -12.08 1.89
CA ILE A 81 -16.53 -12.96 1.06
C ILE A 81 -15.60 -12.12 0.18
N ALA A 82 -16.12 -11.09 -0.49
CA ALA A 82 -15.33 -10.24 -1.37
C ALA A 82 -14.17 -9.56 -0.63
N ALA A 83 -14.40 -9.05 0.58
CA ALA A 83 -13.37 -8.45 1.40
C ALA A 83 -12.28 -9.46 1.79
N ARG A 84 -12.67 -10.65 2.26
CA ARG A 84 -11.72 -11.71 2.65
C ARG A 84 -10.89 -12.23 1.48
N MET A 85 -11.50 -12.39 0.32
CA MET A 85 -10.82 -12.92 -0.87
C MET A 85 -9.87 -11.90 -1.50
N HIS A 86 -10.17 -10.61 -1.35
CA HIS A 86 -9.30 -9.54 -1.83
C HIS A 86 -7.91 -9.56 -1.16
N ASP A 87 -7.85 -9.86 0.14
CA ASP A 87 -6.58 -9.96 0.88
C ASP A 87 -5.65 -11.04 0.30
N ASP A 88 -6.24 -12.12 -0.24
CA ASP A 88 -5.52 -13.20 -0.93
C ASP A 88 -5.18 -12.86 -2.39
N GLY A 89 -5.63 -11.71 -2.89
CA GLY A 89 -5.43 -11.27 -4.27
C GLY A 89 -6.42 -11.85 -5.27
N ILE A 90 -7.63 -12.20 -4.81
CA ILE A 90 -8.70 -12.81 -5.61
C ILE A 90 -9.82 -11.77 -5.82
N GLY A 91 -10.36 -11.68 -7.04
CA GLY A 91 -11.53 -10.85 -7.34
C GLY A 91 -12.85 -11.54 -6.99
N PHE A 92 -13.94 -10.77 -6.94
CA PHE A 92 -15.27 -11.30 -6.66
C PHE A 92 -16.33 -10.63 -7.54
N ALA A 93 -17.18 -11.44 -8.16
CA ALA A 93 -18.23 -10.97 -9.05
C ALA A 93 -19.50 -11.81 -8.93
N ILE A 94 -20.61 -11.23 -9.37
CA ILE A 94 -21.94 -11.83 -9.39
C ILE A 94 -22.47 -11.78 -10.83
N THR A 95 -23.15 -12.83 -11.27
CA THR A 95 -23.80 -12.87 -12.60
C THR A 95 -25.25 -13.33 -12.51
N ASP A 96 -26.02 -13.10 -13.58
CA ASP A 96 -27.37 -13.62 -13.70
C ASP A 96 -27.36 -15.06 -14.23
N ASN A 97 -28.50 -15.75 -14.15
CA ASN A 97 -28.59 -17.13 -14.64
C ASN A 97 -28.34 -17.27 -16.15
N ALA A 98 -28.54 -16.20 -16.93
CA ALA A 98 -28.23 -16.20 -18.36
C ALA A 98 -26.76 -15.86 -18.66
N ALA A 99 -25.93 -15.61 -17.63
CA ALA A 99 -24.55 -15.16 -17.77
C ALA A 99 -24.41 -14.06 -18.83
N SER A 100 -25.35 -13.13 -18.81
CA SER A 100 -25.51 -12.02 -19.74
C SER A 100 -25.01 -10.72 -19.14
N GLU A 101 -25.07 -10.61 -17.81
CA GLU A 101 -24.60 -9.48 -17.04
C GLU A 101 -23.69 -9.95 -15.91
N VAL A 102 -22.68 -9.15 -15.60
CA VAL A 102 -21.75 -9.38 -14.50
C VAL A 102 -21.59 -8.09 -13.72
N TYR A 103 -21.83 -8.17 -12.43
CA TYR A 103 -21.51 -7.13 -11.47
C TYR A 103 -20.23 -7.51 -10.73
N VAL A 104 -19.15 -6.75 -10.96
CA VAL A 104 -17.88 -6.96 -10.27
C VAL A 104 -17.94 -6.21 -8.94
N VAL A 105 -17.96 -6.95 -7.83
CA VAL A 105 -17.95 -6.38 -6.48
C VAL A 105 -16.55 -5.92 -6.13
N VAL A 106 -15.55 -6.75 -6.44
CA VAL A 106 -14.12 -6.47 -6.23
C VAL A 106 -13.35 -6.94 -7.46
N GLU A 107 -12.59 -6.03 -8.06
CA GLU A 107 -11.70 -6.35 -9.18
C GLU A 107 -10.59 -7.31 -8.74
N VAL A 108 -10.16 -8.18 -9.66
CA VAL A 108 -8.95 -8.98 -9.45
C VAL A 108 -7.78 -8.01 -9.30
N PRO A 109 -7.05 -8.03 -8.17
CA PRO A 109 -5.90 -7.16 -7.99
C PRO A 109 -4.90 -7.42 -9.11
N ARG A 110 -4.62 -6.39 -9.92
CA ARG A 110 -3.64 -6.49 -11.00
C ARG A 110 -2.31 -6.94 -10.41
N GLU A 111 -1.76 -8.03 -10.93
CA GLU A 111 -0.42 -8.47 -10.58
C GLU A 111 0.54 -7.33 -10.92
N ARG A 112 1.11 -6.71 -9.89
CA ARG A 112 2.01 -5.59 -10.06
C ARG A 112 3.34 -6.18 -10.52
N LYS A 113 3.72 -5.94 -11.78
CA LYS A 113 5.06 -6.29 -12.26
C LYS A 113 6.07 -5.49 -11.46
N VAL A 114 6.75 -6.18 -10.55
CA VAL A 114 7.80 -5.60 -9.72
C VAL A 114 9.06 -5.46 -10.56
N ALA A 115 9.55 -4.24 -10.69
CA ALA A 115 10.88 -3.96 -11.20
C ALA A 115 11.91 -4.35 -10.13
N ALA A 116 12.56 -5.50 -10.33
CA ALA A 116 13.63 -5.95 -9.47
C ALA A 116 14.78 -4.93 -9.48
N MET A 117 15.33 -4.67 -8.30
CA MET A 117 16.45 -3.77 -8.11
C MET A 117 17.74 -4.41 -8.64
N ASP A 118 18.44 -3.70 -9.53
CA ASP A 118 19.79 -4.06 -9.96
C ASP A 118 20.79 -3.79 -8.82
N LEU A 119 21.40 -4.85 -8.30
CA LEU A 119 22.32 -4.77 -7.18
C LEU A 119 23.63 -4.08 -7.55
N ASP A 120 24.06 -4.16 -8.81
CA ASP A 120 25.32 -3.58 -9.26
C ASP A 120 25.15 -2.09 -9.57
N ALA A 121 23.99 -1.69 -10.10
CA ALA A 121 23.60 -0.28 -10.18
C ALA A 121 23.47 0.36 -8.78
N LEU A 122 22.92 -0.37 -7.81
CA LEU A 122 22.86 0.07 -6.41
C LEU A 122 24.25 0.23 -5.79
N ASP A 123 25.14 -0.75 -6.00
CA ASP A 123 26.52 -0.69 -5.53
C ASP A 123 27.25 0.52 -6.14
N ALA A 124 27.06 0.75 -7.45
CA ALA A 124 27.60 1.93 -8.12
C ALA A 124 27.08 3.24 -7.54
N THR A 125 25.80 3.31 -7.15
CA THR A 125 25.20 4.51 -6.52
C THR A 125 25.90 4.90 -5.22
N LEU A 126 26.25 3.90 -4.40
CA LEU A 126 27.00 4.05 -3.15
C LEU A 126 28.52 3.91 -3.35
N GLY A 127 28.99 3.79 -4.59
CA GLY A 127 30.39 3.64 -4.90
C GLY A 127 31.17 4.97 -4.76
N PRO A 128 32.51 4.93 -4.76
CA PRO A 128 33.35 6.13 -4.62
C PRO A 128 33.18 7.15 -5.75
N ARG A 129 32.55 6.75 -6.87
CA ARG A 129 32.21 7.61 -8.02
C ARG A 129 30.70 7.70 -8.27
N GLY A 130 29.89 7.23 -7.32
CA GLY A 130 28.43 7.23 -7.41
C GLY A 130 27.82 8.60 -7.16
N GLU A 131 26.49 8.69 -7.33
CA GLU A 131 25.73 9.92 -7.09
C GLU A 131 25.91 10.42 -5.64
N ILE A 132 25.95 9.50 -4.68
CA ILE A 132 26.11 9.82 -3.25
C ILE A 132 27.48 10.42 -2.98
N ALA A 133 28.54 9.82 -3.50
CA ALA A 133 29.90 10.33 -3.33
C ALA A 133 30.10 11.69 -3.98
N THR A 134 29.51 11.89 -5.16
CA THR A 134 29.58 13.15 -5.92
C THR A 134 28.86 14.29 -5.20
N ALA A 135 27.70 14.01 -4.59
CA ALA A 135 26.94 15.01 -3.86
C ALA A 135 27.50 15.29 -2.45
N HIS A 136 28.17 14.31 -1.84
CA HIS A 136 28.66 14.41 -0.48
C HIS A 136 30.16 14.76 -0.44
N GLY A 137 30.49 16.04 -0.25
CA GLY A 137 31.87 16.55 -0.32
C GLY A 137 32.89 15.96 0.68
N ARG A 138 32.48 15.08 1.60
CA ARG A 138 33.33 14.30 2.51
C ARG A 138 32.96 12.81 2.53
N TYR A 139 32.51 12.26 1.41
CA TYR A 139 32.14 10.84 1.34
C TYR A 139 33.38 9.97 1.55
N GLU A 140 33.22 8.91 2.33
CA GLU A 140 34.22 7.88 2.51
C GLU A 140 33.61 6.56 2.04
N ASP A 141 34.28 5.90 1.09
CA ASP A 141 33.82 4.61 0.62
C ASP A 141 33.95 3.55 1.72
N ARG A 142 32.82 2.95 2.09
CA ARG A 142 32.72 1.93 3.14
C ARG A 142 32.12 0.68 2.54
N PRO A 143 32.92 -0.37 2.25
CA PRO A 143 32.39 -1.62 1.68
C PRO A 143 31.23 -2.21 2.51
N THR A 144 31.31 -2.12 3.84
CA THR A 144 30.23 -2.56 4.74
C THR A 144 28.91 -1.83 4.56
N GLN A 145 28.92 -0.56 4.14
CA GLN A 145 27.70 0.19 3.78
C GLN A 145 27.06 -0.40 2.52
N ARG A 146 27.88 -0.71 1.51
CA ARG A 146 27.40 -1.30 0.25
C ARG A 146 26.88 -2.71 0.46
N ASP A 147 27.57 -3.52 1.26
CA ASP A 147 27.12 -4.87 1.64
C ASP A 147 25.76 -4.81 2.35
N TYR A 148 25.59 -3.87 3.28
CA TYR A 148 24.34 -3.64 3.99
C TYR A 148 23.20 -3.26 3.02
N ALA A 149 23.46 -2.34 2.09
CA ALA A 149 22.49 -1.95 1.07
C ALA A 149 22.13 -3.10 0.13
N ARG A 150 23.11 -3.90 -0.31
CA ARG A 150 22.89 -5.10 -1.15
C ARG A 150 22.03 -6.14 -0.43
N ALA A 151 22.26 -6.36 0.87
CA ALA A 151 21.44 -7.29 1.66
C ALA A 151 19.98 -6.83 1.75
N ILE A 152 19.73 -5.54 1.96
CA ILE A 152 18.37 -4.96 1.98
C ILE A 152 17.72 -5.04 0.60
N ALA A 153 18.46 -4.73 -0.47
CA ALA A 153 17.94 -4.80 -1.84
C ALA A 153 17.56 -6.24 -2.26
N ARG A 154 18.31 -7.24 -1.79
CA ARG A 154 17.92 -8.65 -1.98
C ARG A 154 16.58 -8.95 -1.31
N LEU A 155 16.35 -8.46 -0.09
CA LEU A 155 15.07 -8.64 0.62
C LEU A 155 13.92 -7.93 -0.08
N TYR A 156 14.14 -6.75 -0.66
CA TYR A 156 13.15 -6.12 -1.53
C TYR A 156 12.81 -7.02 -2.73
N ASN A 157 13.84 -7.53 -3.43
CA ASN A 157 13.64 -8.36 -4.62
C ASN A 157 12.97 -9.71 -4.33
N SER A 158 13.35 -10.39 -3.24
CA SER A 158 12.86 -11.74 -2.92
C SER A 158 11.67 -11.76 -1.96
N GLY A 159 11.36 -10.64 -1.33
CA GLY A 159 10.52 -10.59 -0.13
C GLY A 159 11.19 -11.26 1.08
N GLY A 160 10.44 -11.28 2.19
CA GLY A 160 10.84 -11.93 3.44
C GLY A 160 11.25 -10.97 4.56
N ILE A 161 11.76 -11.52 5.65
CA ILE A 161 12.21 -10.79 6.84
C ILE A 161 13.71 -11.00 6.98
N GLY A 162 14.47 -9.90 7.11
CA GLY A 162 15.90 -9.93 7.38
C GLY A 162 16.25 -9.24 8.70
N LEU A 163 17.23 -9.81 9.39
CA LEU A 163 17.85 -9.20 10.57
C LEU A 163 19.30 -8.85 10.21
N LEU A 164 19.61 -7.55 10.22
CA LEU A 164 20.94 -7.06 9.87
C LEU A 164 21.51 -6.24 11.02
N GLU A 165 22.64 -6.69 11.57
CA GLU A 165 23.41 -5.91 12.53
C GLU A 165 24.38 -4.99 11.79
N ALA A 166 24.45 -3.74 12.22
CA ALA A 166 25.38 -2.78 11.67
C ALA A 166 25.94 -1.88 12.77
N GLY A 167 27.27 -1.73 12.80
CA GLY A 167 27.98 -0.92 13.80
C GLY A 167 27.59 0.56 13.76
N THR A 168 28.05 1.34 14.74
CA THR A 168 27.95 2.81 14.67
C THR A 168 28.89 3.35 13.60
N GLY A 169 28.52 4.47 12.97
CA GLY A 169 29.37 5.13 11.98
C GLY A 169 29.44 4.44 10.61
N VAL A 170 28.99 3.20 10.42
CA VAL A 170 29.07 2.48 9.12
C VAL A 170 28.17 3.07 8.01
N GLY A 171 27.50 4.20 8.24
CA GLY A 171 26.62 4.83 7.26
C GLY A 171 25.28 4.13 7.08
N LYS A 172 24.73 3.56 8.17
CA LYS A 172 23.47 2.79 8.19
C LYS A 172 22.31 3.48 7.50
N SER A 173 22.11 4.78 7.77
CA SER A 173 21.02 5.56 7.19
C SER A 173 21.01 5.47 5.68
N LEU A 174 22.13 5.79 5.01
CA LEU A 174 22.22 5.71 3.55
C LEU A 174 22.10 4.25 3.07
N GLY A 175 22.66 3.30 3.82
CA GLY A 175 22.60 1.88 3.50
C GLY A 175 21.18 1.32 3.40
N TYR A 176 20.23 1.75 4.24
CA TYR A 176 18.82 1.35 4.10
C TYR A 176 17.97 2.35 3.29
N LEU A 177 18.29 3.64 3.31
CA LEU A 177 17.49 4.65 2.61
C LEU A 177 17.66 4.60 1.09
N VAL A 178 18.89 4.39 0.59
CA VAL A 178 19.11 4.34 -0.87
C VAL A 178 18.32 3.21 -1.51
N PRO A 179 18.44 1.93 -1.09
CA PRO A 179 17.61 0.87 -1.68
C PRO A 179 16.11 1.12 -1.46
N ALA A 180 15.69 1.63 -0.29
CA ALA A 180 14.28 1.97 -0.03
C ALA A 180 13.71 2.99 -1.02
N LEU A 181 14.48 4.05 -1.34
CA LEU A 181 14.10 5.09 -2.28
C LEU A 181 14.13 4.58 -3.72
N ARG A 182 15.15 3.79 -4.11
CA ARG A 182 15.23 3.16 -5.43
C ARG A 182 14.02 2.25 -5.67
N TRP A 183 13.67 1.42 -4.67
CA TRP A 183 12.51 0.53 -4.73
C TRP A 183 11.20 1.30 -4.87
N ALA A 184 10.98 2.29 -3.98
CA ALA A 184 9.76 3.09 -3.98
C ALA A 184 9.55 3.81 -5.32
N ALA A 185 10.62 4.35 -5.92
CA ALA A 185 10.57 5.03 -7.21
C ALA A 185 10.29 4.05 -8.37
N ALA A 186 10.99 2.92 -8.42
CA ALA A 186 10.86 1.95 -9.51
C ALA A 186 9.50 1.23 -9.51
N ASN A 187 8.94 0.95 -8.32
CA ASN A 187 7.73 0.16 -8.17
C ASN A 187 6.49 1.00 -7.88
N GLY A 188 6.62 2.31 -7.60
CA GLY A 188 5.52 3.17 -7.19
C GLY A 188 4.95 2.81 -5.81
N GLU A 189 5.81 2.28 -4.94
CA GLU A 189 5.47 1.84 -3.58
C GLU A 189 5.93 2.85 -2.52
N ARG A 190 5.63 2.56 -1.25
CA ARG A 190 6.07 3.35 -0.10
C ARG A 190 6.88 2.46 0.83
N THR A 191 8.01 2.98 1.29
CA THR A 191 8.78 2.35 2.37
C THR A 191 8.50 3.08 3.68
N VAL A 192 8.22 2.32 4.73
CA VAL A 192 8.13 2.84 6.11
C VAL A 192 9.44 2.56 6.83
N VAL A 193 10.09 3.61 7.32
CA VAL A 193 11.25 3.50 8.20
C VAL A 193 10.79 3.80 9.62
N SER A 194 10.96 2.84 10.52
CA SER A 194 10.66 2.99 11.94
C SER A 194 11.96 3.09 12.74
N THR A 195 12.01 4.04 13.68
CA THR A 195 13.17 4.26 14.55
C THR A 195 12.73 4.36 16.00
N ASN A 196 13.68 4.21 16.93
CA ASN A 196 13.38 4.17 18.37
C ASN A 196 12.89 5.52 18.95
N THR A 197 13.34 6.65 18.42
CA THR A 197 13.03 7.99 18.97
C THR A 197 12.69 9.00 17.88
N ILE A 198 11.93 10.04 18.24
CA ILE A 198 11.55 11.16 17.35
C ILE A 198 12.79 11.86 16.80
N ASN A 199 13.79 12.14 17.65
CA ASN A 199 15.03 12.78 17.22
C ASN A 199 15.76 12.00 16.10
N LEU A 200 15.71 10.66 16.14
CA LEU A 200 16.27 9.85 15.05
C LEU A 200 15.47 10.03 13.76
N GLN A 201 14.13 10.14 13.83
CA GLN A 201 13.29 10.40 12.66
C GLN A 201 13.57 11.80 12.08
N GLU A 202 13.67 12.82 12.95
CA GLU A 202 13.99 14.20 12.57
C GLU A 202 15.38 14.32 11.96
N GLN A 203 16.36 13.52 12.42
CA GLN A 203 17.66 13.46 11.76
C GLN A 203 17.54 12.96 10.31
N LEU A 204 16.71 11.95 10.06
CA LEU A 204 16.50 11.47 8.69
C LEU A 204 15.83 12.55 7.83
N VAL A 205 14.77 13.18 8.33
CA VAL A 205 13.95 14.13 7.58
C VAL A 205 14.63 15.50 7.42
N GLY A 206 15.44 15.92 8.38
CA GLY A 206 16.15 17.20 8.36
C GLY A 206 17.52 17.15 7.67
N LYS A 207 18.11 15.96 7.50
CA LYS A 207 19.47 15.82 6.94
C LYS A 207 19.56 14.75 5.86
N ASP A 208 19.35 13.48 6.21
CA ASP A 208 19.70 12.36 5.31
C ASP A 208 18.79 12.32 4.07
N LEU A 209 17.47 12.50 4.23
CA LEU A 209 16.49 12.50 3.15
C LEU A 209 16.58 13.74 2.23
N PRO A 210 16.72 14.98 2.75
CA PRO A 210 17.01 16.15 1.90
C PRO A 210 18.31 16.01 1.11
N PHE A 211 19.36 15.47 1.75
CA PHE A 211 20.61 15.17 1.06
C PHE A 211 20.39 14.18 -0.09
N LEU A 212 19.68 13.07 0.17
CA LEU A 212 19.37 12.07 -0.85
C LEU A 212 18.49 12.61 -1.98
N ALA A 213 17.55 13.52 -1.67
CA ALA A 213 16.74 14.21 -2.68
C ALA A 213 17.59 15.08 -3.62
N GLY A 214 18.66 15.70 -3.10
CA GLY A 214 19.62 16.45 -3.90
C GLY A 214 20.61 15.57 -4.69
N ALA A 215 20.94 14.38 -4.16
CA ALA A 215 21.90 13.46 -4.75
C ALA A 215 21.30 12.59 -5.86
N LEU A 216 20.11 12.00 -5.64
CA LEU A 216 19.44 11.08 -6.56
C LEU A 216 18.60 11.84 -7.60
N LYS A 217 19.25 12.61 -8.47
CA LYS A 217 18.59 13.52 -9.42
C LYS A 217 17.84 12.83 -10.55
N ASP A 218 18.09 11.55 -10.76
CA ASP A 218 17.45 10.70 -11.75
C ASP A 218 16.05 10.22 -11.32
N GLN A 219 15.65 10.48 -10.06
CA GLN A 219 14.34 10.11 -9.55
C GLN A 219 13.76 11.14 -8.56
N PRO A 220 12.43 11.23 -8.42
CA PRO A 220 11.82 12.03 -7.36
C PRO A 220 11.96 11.35 -6.00
N VAL A 221 12.39 12.11 -4.99
CA VAL A 221 12.44 11.67 -3.58
C VAL A 221 11.34 12.39 -2.81
N ARG A 222 10.36 11.61 -2.32
CA ARG A 222 9.24 12.12 -1.49
C ARG A 222 9.27 11.41 -0.15
N PHE A 223 9.13 12.16 0.92
CA PHE A 223 9.09 11.65 2.29
C PHE A 223 8.14 12.49 3.15
N ALA A 224 7.67 11.88 4.23
CA ALA A 224 6.87 12.54 5.25
C ALA A 224 7.26 11.99 6.62
N LEU A 225 7.13 12.81 7.65
CA LEU A 225 7.39 12.44 9.03
C LEU A 225 6.06 12.11 9.73
N LEU A 226 5.97 10.92 10.33
CA LEU A 226 4.80 10.51 11.09
C LEU A 226 5.17 10.39 12.58
N LYS A 227 4.68 11.32 13.39
CA LYS A 227 4.79 11.27 14.86
C LYS A 227 3.47 10.77 15.47
N GLY A 228 3.50 10.39 16.74
CA GLY A 228 2.25 10.11 17.47
C GLY A 228 1.40 11.39 17.61
N TRP A 229 0.07 11.27 17.57
CA TRP A 229 -0.88 12.41 17.61
C TRP A 229 -0.64 13.42 18.75
N ARG A 230 -0.13 12.97 19.90
CA ARG A 230 0.24 13.84 21.04
C ARG A 230 1.37 14.82 20.75
N ASN A 231 2.11 14.61 19.67
CA ASN A 231 3.18 15.49 19.22
C ASN A 231 2.67 16.56 18.26
N TYR A 232 1.36 16.67 18.03
CA TYR A 232 0.77 17.69 17.18
C TYR A 232 -0.22 18.54 17.98
N LEU A 233 -0.34 19.81 17.60
CA LEU A 233 -1.37 20.69 18.13
C LEU A 233 -2.76 20.20 17.74
N CYS A 234 -3.65 20.10 18.73
CA CYS A 234 -5.06 19.80 18.48
C CYS A 234 -5.83 21.08 18.17
N LEU A 235 -6.18 21.28 16.89
CA LEU A 235 -6.91 22.47 16.43
C LEU A 235 -8.25 22.66 17.15
N LEU A 236 -8.97 21.57 17.43
CA LEU A 236 -10.24 21.62 18.19
C LEU A 236 -10.03 22.13 19.62
N ARG A 237 -8.96 21.69 20.30
CA ARG A 237 -8.65 22.16 21.65
C ARG A 237 -8.21 23.61 21.64
N LEU A 238 -7.45 24.04 20.63
CA LEU A 238 -7.08 25.43 20.44
C LEU A 238 -8.32 26.31 20.24
N GLU A 239 -9.26 25.89 19.39
CA GLU A 239 -10.51 26.61 19.15
C GLU A 239 -11.36 26.73 20.42
N GLN A 240 -11.50 25.63 21.18
CA GLN A 240 -12.20 25.63 22.47
C GLN A 240 -11.55 26.58 23.49
N ALA A 241 -10.21 26.57 23.57
CA ALA A 241 -9.47 27.48 24.46
C ALA A 241 -9.68 28.94 24.07
N ARG A 242 -9.72 29.26 22.76
CA ARG A 242 -10.01 30.62 22.27
C ARG A 242 -11.46 31.05 22.55
N GLY A 243 -12.42 30.13 22.40
CA GLY A 243 -13.84 30.41 22.61
C GLY A 243 -14.25 30.55 24.09
N ALA A 244 -13.48 29.97 25.01
CA ALA A 244 -13.74 30.00 26.45
C ALA A 244 -13.58 31.40 27.10
N GLY A 245 -12.88 32.34 26.42
CA GLY A 245 -12.74 33.74 26.84
C GLY A 245 -11.98 33.96 28.15
N ALA A 246 -11.68 35.23 28.47
CA ALA A 246 -10.90 35.67 29.65
C ALA A 246 -11.51 35.29 31.02
N THR A 247 -12.71 34.69 31.05
CA THR A 247 -13.42 34.30 32.28
C THR A 247 -12.89 33.03 32.94
N LEU A 248 -12.07 32.23 32.25
CA LEU A 248 -11.50 30.97 32.75
C LEU A 248 -9.98 31.00 32.90
N PHE A 249 -9.34 32.09 32.50
CA PHE A 249 -7.89 32.21 32.37
C PHE A 249 -7.37 33.30 33.30
N GLU A 250 -6.30 33.02 34.05
CA GLU A 250 -5.57 34.05 34.80
C GLU A 250 -4.96 35.08 33.84
N ASP A 251 -4.68 36.29 34.32
CA ASP A 251 -4.06 37.36 33.53
C ASP A 251 -2.76 36.83 32.85
N GLY A 252 -2.73 36.86 31.51
CA GLY A 252 -1.59 36.40 30.69
C GLY A 252 -1.84 35.13 29.87
N MET A 253 -2.75 34.24 30.28
CA MET A 253 -3.04 33.00 29.53
C MET A 253 -3.77 33.25 28.21
N ALA A 254 -4.58 34.30 28.10
CA ALA A 254 -5.25 34.67 26.85
C ALA A 254 -4.24 35.03 25.75
N SER A 255 -3.19 35.77 26.09
CA SER A 255 -2.11 36.11 25.13
C SER A 255 -1.29 34.90 24.69
N GLU A 256 -1.11 33.90 25.56
CA GLU A 256 -0.42 32.65 25.21
C GLU A 256 -1.24 31.82 24.22
N VAL A 257 -2.57 31.74 24.42
CA VAL A 257 -3.47 31.03 23.50
C VAL A 257 -3.51 31.71 22.12
N ASP A 258 -3.52 33.04 22.07
CA ASP A 258 -3.44 33.77 20.81
C ASP A 258 -2.08 33.60 20.11
N ALA A 259 -0.99 33.51 20.87
CA ALA A 259 0.34 33.19 20.32
C ALA A 259 0.38 31.78 19.71
N LEU A 260 -0.20 30.79 20.40
CA LEU A 260 -0.34 29.42 19.87
C LEU A 260 -1.21 29.38 18.61
N ALA A 261 -2.27 30.20 18.54
CA ALA A 261 -3.11 30.30 17.35
C ALA A 261 -2.37 30.92 16.17
N ALA A 262 -1.57 31.95 16.41
CA ALA A 262 -0.71 32.55 15.38
C ALA A 262 0.35 31.54 14.88
N TRP A 263 0.98 30.81 15.81
CA TRP A 263 1.93 29.75 15.47
C TRP A 263 1.27 28.63 14.65
N ALA A 264 0.06 28.21 15.01
CA ALA A 264 -0.68 27.14 14.30
C ALA A 264 -0.95 27.45 12.81
N VAL A 265 -1.02 28.74 12.45
CA VAL A 265 -1.19 29.19 11.06
C VAL A 265 0.15 29.28 10.32
N ALA A 266 1.25 29.49 11.04
CA ALA A 266 2.58 29.71 10.48
C ALA A 266 3.46 28.44 10.40
N THR A 267 3.23 27.48 11.28
CA THR A 267 3.94 26.18 11.31
C THR A 267 3.69 25.38 10.03
N THR A 268 4.68 24.58 9.62
CA THR A 268 4.58 23.71 8.44
C THR A 268 3.93 22.37 8.76
N ASP A 269 4.20 21.81 9.95
CA ASP A 269 3.72 20.47 10.33
C ASP A 269 2.87 20.43 11.61
N GLY A 270 2.82 21.52 12.37
CA GLY A 270 2.03 21.65 13.60
C GLY A 270 2.54 20.79 14.76
N SER A 271 3.81 20.37 14.74
CA SER A 271 4.39 19.47 15.72
C SER A 271 5.10 20.18 16.88
N LEU A 272 5.25 19.51 18.03
CA LEU A 272 5.95 20.04 19.22
C LEU A 272 7.44 20.35 18.99
N GLY A 273 8.01 19.95 17.85
CA GLY A 273 9.41 20.21 17.51
C GLY A 273 9.63 21.54 16.77
N ASP A 274 8.56 22.19 16.32
CA ASP A 274 8.56 23.50 15.64
C ASP A 274 8.57 24.69 16.63
#